data_AF-G7VCD2-F1
#
_entry.id   AF-G7VCD2-F1
#
_cell.length_a   1.000
_cell.length_b   1.000
_cell.length_c   1.000
_cell.angle_alpha   90.00
_cell.angle_beta   90.00
_cell.angle_gamma   90.00
#
_symmetry.space_group_name_H-M   'P 1'
#
loop_
_entity.id
_entity.type
_entity.pdbx_description
1 polymer ?
#
loop_
_entity_poly.entity_id
_entity_poly.type
_entity_poly.pdbx_seq_one_letter_code
_entity_poly.pdbx_strand_id
1 'polypeptide(L)'
;MLMKVKYVTAVSVTFLLLVVATAFALWADVLKIHVETRTGNIDIQFDGTPNAIEYTEDTGTIGEYEGKDVAKCEAELVEMQNEETFASGAGLLPPTWNPSSGNNDLELHIAVSNAYPGYICKIGNIAVKNTGSVPVKVLVKIVDKDGNVIRPERYFGGFISYIDTDRDGCTELDLDFSSFFTLNGTQLHPGGSQQFTVNLRLPIERQECIKENTTYEFYIIIIGYQWNEYPH
;
A
#
# COMPACT_ATOMS: atom_id res chain seq x y z
N MET A 1 -48.37 56.50 -56.21
CA MET A 1 -48.83 55.13 -55.83
C MET A 1 -47.66 54.15 -55.66
N LEU A 2 -46.63 54.17 -56.53
CA LEU A 2 -45.42 53.34 -56.44
C LEU A 2 -44.65 53.41 -55.09
N MET A 3 -44.60 54.58 -54.46
CA MET A 3 -43.83 54.79 -53.21
C MET A 3 -44.42 53.99 -52.03
N LYS A 4 -45.75 53.93 -51.91
CA LYS A 4 -46.44 53.18 -50.84
C LYS A 4 -46.24 51.67 -50.95
N VAL A 5 -46.13 51.13 -52.17
CA VAL A 5 -45.89 49.69 -52.40
C VAL A 5 -44.49 49.27 -51.95
N LYS A 6 -43.48 50.12 -52.18
CA LYS A 6 -42.09 49.87 -51.73
C LYS A 6 -41.95 49.89 -50.20
N TYR A 7 -42.67 50.79 -49.52
CA TYR A 7 -42.70 50.81 -48.05
C TYR A 7 -43.41 49.58 -47.46
N VAL A 8 -44.51 49.14 -48.07
CA VAL A 8 -45.22 47.94 -47.61
C VAL A 8 -44.36 46.68 -47.80
N THR A 9 -43.66 46.54 -48.93
CA THR A 9 -42.74 45.40 -49.14
C THR A 9 -41.55 45.44 -48.19
N ALA A 10 -40.97 46.61 -47.92
CA ALA A 10 -39.89 46.75 -46.94
C ALA A 10 -40.35 46.32 -45.54
N VAL A 11 -41.51 46.79 -45.08
CA VAL A 11 -42.07 46.43 -43.77
C VAL A 11 -42.37 44.94 -43.67
N SER A 12 -42.95 44.33 -44.71
CA SER A 12 -43.24 42.88 -44.73
C SER A 12 -41.97 42.04 -44.68
N VAL A 13 -40.90 42.42 -45.39
CA VAL A 13 -39.62 41.72 -45.36
C VAL A 13 -38.95 41.85 -43.99
N THR A 14 -38.98 43.04 -43.38
CA THR A 14 -38.46 43.23 -42.02
C THR A 14 -39.21 42.37 -41.00
N PHE A 15 -40.54 42.30 -41.10
CA PHE A 15 -41.35 41.49 -40.20
C PHE A 15 -41.04 39.99 -40.34
N LEU A 16 -40.88 39.50 -41.58
CA LEU A 16 -40.50 38.11 -41.85
C LEU A 16 -39.12 37.76 -41.24
N LEU A 17 -38.14 38.64 -41.43
CA LEU A 17 -36.80 38.46 -40.85
C LEU A 17 -36.83 38.44 -39.32
N LEU A 18 -37.69 39.25 -38.71
CA LEU A 18 -37.87 39.29 -37.26
C LEU A 18 -38.43 37.97 -36.73
N VAL A 19 -39.40 37.36 -37.42
CA VAL A 19 -39.97 36.06 -37.06
C VAL A 19 -38.95 34.93 -37.21
N VAL A 20 -38.11 34.96 -38.26
CA VAL A 20 -37.04 33.96 -38.44
C VAL A 20 -35.97 34.10 -37.36
N ALA A 21 -35.58 35.32 -37.01
CA ALA A 21 -34.60 35.59 -35.96
C ALA A 21 -35.10 35.15 -34.57
N THR A 22 -36.37 35.39 -34.25
CA THR A 22 -36.96 34.93 -32.97
C THR A 22 -37.13 33.42 -32.93
N ALA A 23 -37.52 32.78 -34.05
CA ALA A 23 -37.57 31.32 -34.14
C ALA A 23 -36.19 30.69 -33.93
N PHE A 24 -35.13 31.27 -34.51
CA PHE A 24 -33.76 30.78 -34.32
C PHE A 24 -33.26 30.99 -32.88
N ALA A 25 -33.60 32.12 -32.26
CA ALA A 25 -33.28 32.38 -30.85
C ALA A 25 -34.03 31.45 -29.88
N LEU A 26 -35.27 31.06 -30.18
CA LEU A 26 -36.04 30.09 -29.39
C LEU A 26 -35.57 28.64 -29.58
N TRP A 27 -34.96 28.32 -30.72
CA TRP A 27 -34.37 27.00 -30.99
C TRP A 27 -32.95 26.85 -30.44
N ALA A 28 -32.26 27.96 -30.17
CA ALA A 28 -30.91 27.97 -29.63
C ALA A 28 -30.95 27.97 -28.10
N ASP A 29 -31.22 26.81 -27.50
CA ASP A 29 -31.05 26.63 -26.05
C ASP A 29 -29.64 26.07 -25.77
N VAL A 30 -28.84 26.79 -24.98
CA VAL A 30 -27.47 26.38 -24.64
C VAL A 30 -27.51 25.60 -23.34
N LEU A 31 -27.52 24.27 -23.43
CA LEU A 31 -27.38 23.40 -22.28
C LEU A 31 -25.95 23.49 -21.73
N LYS A 32 -25.75 24.26 -20.67
CA LYS A 32 -24.48 24.31 -19.92
C LYS A 32 -24.46 23.17 -18.92
N ILE A 33 -23.81 22.08 -19.27
CA ILE A 33 -23.57 20.96 -18.34
C ILE A 33 -22.32 21.29 -17.52
N HIS A 34 -22.48 21.52 -16.23
CA HIS A 34 -21.37 21.57 -15.28
C HIS A 34 -21.20 20.18 -14.68
N VAL A 35 -20.06 19.54 -14.97
CA VAL A 35 -19.71 18.22 -14.41
C VAL A 35 -18.57 18.43 -13.42
N GLU A 36 -18.83 18.17 -12.14
CA GLU A 36 -17.81 18.05 -11.11
C GLU A 36 -17.61 16.55 -10.83
N THR A 37 -16.45 15.99 -11.22
CA THR A 37 -16.08 14.61 -10.88
C THR A 37 -15.23 14.61 -9.63
N ARG A 38 -15.78 14.09 -8.53
CA ARG A 38 -15.00 13.79 -7.32
C ARG A 38 -14.48 12.36 -7.42
N THR A 39 -13.20 12.22 -7.77
CA THR A 39 -12.48 10.95 -7.61
C THR A 39 -12.16 10.81 -6.13
N GLY A 40 -12.60 9.73 -5.48
CA GLY A 40 -12.30 9.53 -4.06
C GLY A 40 -10.80 9.38 -3.78
N ASN A 41 -10.41 9.39 -2.52
CA ASN A 41 -9.02 9.23 -2.06
C ASN A 41 -8.68 7.77 -1.75
N ILE A 42 -7.45 7.40 -2.09
CA ILE A 42 -6.80 6.13 -1.71
C ILE A 42 -6.01 6.42 -0.46
N ASP A 43 -6.23 5.64 0.59
CA ASP A 43 -5.52 5.80 1.87
C ASP A 43 -5.57 4.47 2.64
N ILE A 44 -4.42 4.02 3.14
CA ILE A 44 -4.28 2.79 3.91
C ILE A 44 -3.32 3.00 5.06
N GLN A 45 -3.59 2.33 6.17
CA GLN A 45 -2.71 2.38 7.33
C GLN A 45 -2.69 1.02 8.04
N PHE A 46 -1.65 0.81 8.84
CA PHE A 46 -1.73 -0.23 9.86
C PHE A 46 -2.71 0.18 10.96
N ASP A 47 -3.40 -0.82 11.51
CA ASP A 47 -4.30 -0.69 12.65
C ASP A 47 -3.93 -1.77 13.68
N GLY A 48 -4.12 -1.47 14.96
CA GLY A 48 -3.75 -2.32 16.08
C GLY A 48 -2.44 -1.93 16.78
N THR A 49 -1.95 -2.85 17.62
CA THR A 49 -0.72 -2.66 18.41
C THR A 49 0.09 -3.93 18.28
N PRO A 50 1.22 -3.90 17.56
CA PRO A 50 2.04 -5.09 17.35
C PRO A 50 2.41 -5.74 18.68
N ASN A 51 2.27 -7.06 18.71
CA ASN A 51 2.66 -7.86 19.86
C ASN A 51 3.56 -8.99 19.37
N ALA A 52 4.83 -8.96 19.78
CA ALA A 52 5.80 -10.01 19.51
C ALA A 52 5.71 -11.09 20.61
N ILE A 53 5.57 -12.34 20.17
CA ILE A 53 5.53 -13.52 21.03
C ILE A 53 6.61 -14.48 20.57
N GLU A 54 7.44 -14.91 21.51
CA GLU A 54 8.56 -15.82 21.28
C GLU A 54 8.14 -17.27 21.56
N TYR A 55 8.68 -18.19 20.78
CA TYR A 55 8.37 -19.61 20.87
C TYR A 55 9.64 -20.47 20.88
N THR A 56 9.58 -21.57 21.63
CA THR A 56 10.56 -22.65 21.53
C THR A 56 10.22 -23.59 20.37
N GLU A 57 11.22 -23.95 19.55
CA GLU A 57 11.07 -24.97 18.49
C GLU A 57 10.65 -26.33 19.06
N ASP A 58 11.19 -26.73 20.21
CA ASP A 58 11.06 -28.09 20.75
C ASP A 58 9.69 -28.39 21.38
N THR A 59 8.99 -27.36 21.91
CA THR A 59 7.75 -27.57 22.67
C THR A 59 6.58 -26.70 22.23
N GLY A 60 6.78 -25.77 21.28
CA GLY A 60 5.76 -24.80 20.87
C GLY A 60 5.21 -23.99 22.04
N THR A 61 5.96 -23.92 23.14
CA THR A 61 5.57 -23.23 24.36
C THR A 61 5.97 -21.77 24.23
N ILE A 62 5.14 -20.88 24.78
CA ILE A 62 5.46 -19.45 24.82
C ILE A 62 6.67 -19.25 25.74
N GLY A 63 7.67 -18.52 25.25
CA GLY A 63 8.90 -18.20 25.96
C GLY A 63 10.16 -18.70 25.25
N GLU A 64 11.32 -18.24 25.72
CA GLU A 64 12.62 -18.57 25.14
C GLU A 64 13.09 -19.99 25.48
N TYR A 65 13.98 -20.51 24.64
CA TYR A 65 14.63 -21.82 24.89
C TYR A 65 15.39 -21.75 26.22
N GLU A 66 15.07 -22.67 27.14
CA GLU A 66 15.63 -22.75 28.50
C GLU A 66 15.32 -21.56 29.44
N GLY A 67 14.44 -20.63 29.06
CA GLY A 67 14.11 -19.44 29.88
C GLY A 67 15.30 -18.50 30.11
N LYS A 68 16.32 -18.60 29.25
CA LYS A 68 17.46 -17.69 29.24
C LYS A 68 17.08 -16.48 28.41
N ASP A 69 16.66 -15.40 29.06
CA ASP A 69 16.35 -14.06 28.50
C ASP A 69 17.59 -13.45 27.84
N VAL A 70 17.99 -14.00 26.69
CA VAL A 70 19.19 -13.60 25.95
C VAL A 70 18.87 -13.07 24.57
N ALA A 71 17.78 -13.52 23.95
CA ALA A 71 17.31 -12.95 22.70
C ALA A 71 16.12 -12.04 22.96
N LYS A 72 15.73 -11.25 21.95
CA LYS A 72 14.55 -10.38 22.07
C LYS A 72 13.98 -10.08 20.70
N CYS A 73 12.67 -10.25 20.56
CA CYS A 73 11.91 -9.85 19.38
C CYS A 73 11.00 -8.66 19.71
N GLU A 74 11.15 -7.57 18.97
CA GLU A 74 10.33 -6.37 19.12
C GLU A 74 9.65 -6.04 17.80
N ALA A 75 8.42 -5.56 17.91
CA ALA A 75 7.67 -5.04 16.78
C ALA A 75 6.95 -3.77 17.22
N GLU A 76 7.03 -2.74 16.39
CA GLU A 76 6.41 -1.44 16.64
C GLU A 76 6.01 -0.78 15.33
N LEU A 77 5.06 0.15 15.43
CA LEU A 77 4.67 0.98 14.30
C LEU A 77 5.48 2.27 14.36
N VAL A 78 6.35 2.50 13.38
CA VAL A 78 7.26 3.65 13.32
C VAL A 78 7.19 4.31 11.96
N GLU A 79 7.45 5.61 11.93
CA GLU A 79 7.51 6.36 10.69
C GLU A 79 8.87 6.15 9.98
N MET A 80 8.83 5.70 8.74
CA MET A 80 9.98 5.71 7.84
C MET A 80 9.98 6.96 6.96
N GLN A 81 10.83 7.94 7.23
CA GLN A 81 10.86 9.17 6.42
C GLN A 81 11.08 8.91 4.92
N ASN A 82 10.16 9.43 4.08
CA ASN A 82 10.18 9.36 2.62
C ASN A 82 9.95 7.92 2.08
N GLU A 83 9.09 7.11 2.71
CA GLU A 83 8.76 5.76 2.21
C GLU A 83 8.30 5.76 0.75
N GLU A 84 7.72 6.86 0.28
CA GLU A 84 7.22 6.97 -1.07
C GLU A 84 8.31 7.36 -2.08
N THR A 85 9.37 8.02 -1.62
CA THR A 85 10.59 8.18 -2.43
C THR A 85 11.29 6.83 -2.61
N PHE A 86 11.30 6.00 -1.57
CA PHE A 86 11.83 4.64 -1.66
C PHE A 86 10.97 3.76 -2.57
N ALA A 87 9.66 3.75 -2.36
CA ALA A 87 8.74 2.95 -3.17
C ALA A 87 8.76 3.40 -4.65
N SER A 88 8.88 4.70 -4.94
CA SER A 88 9.01 5.19 -6.32
C SER A 88 10.37 4.84 -6.94
N GLY A 89 11.47 5.02 -6.20
CA GLY A 89 12.82 4.63 -6.63
C GLY A 89 12.97 3.13 -6.88
N ALA A 90 12.22 2.31 -6.15
CA ALA A 90 12.15 0.86 -6.33
C ALA A 90 11.18 0.42 -7.45
N GLY A 91 10.51 1.36 -8.14
CA GLY A 91 9.50 1.07 -9.16
C GLY A 91 8.25 0.37 -8.60
N LEU A 92 7.99 0.53 -7.30
CA LEU A 92 6.86 -0.06 -6.60
C LEU A 92 5.61 0.82 -6.61
N LEU A 93 5.69 2.02 -7.17
CA LEU A 93 4.59 2.97 -7.31
C LEU A 93 4.30 3.25 -8.79
N PRO A 94 3.04 3.53 -9.18
CA PRO A 94 2.74 4.00 -10.52
C PRO A 94 3.52 5.30 -10.85
N PRO A 95 4.00 5.51 -12.09
CA PRO A 95 4.76 6.70 -12.48
C PRO A 95 4.01 8.02 -12.28
N THR A 96 2.68 7.97 -12.20
CA THR A 96 1.77 9.10 -12.03
C THR A 96 1.24 9.25 -10.61
N TRP A 97 1.58 8.33 -9.70
CA TRP A 97 1.23 8.48 -8.29
C TRP A 97 2.17 9.52 -7.69
N ASN A 98 1.63 10.70 -7.43
CA ASN A 98 2.28 11.68 -6.59
C ASN A 98 1.90 11.31 -5.15
N PRO A 99 2.81 10.72 -4.36
CA PRO A 99 2.53 10.33 -2.97
C PRO A 99 2.28 11.53 -2.04
N SER A 100 2.19 12.74 -2.58
CA SER A 100 1.91 13.97 -1.83
C SER A 100 0.52 14.02 -1.15
N SER A 101 -0.14 12.88 -0.88
CA SER A 101 -1.11 12.82 0.21
C SER A 101 -0.46 13.02 1.58
N GLY A 102 0.88 12.94 1.70
CA GLY A 102 1.61 13.53 2.82
C GLY A 102 1.20 12.97 4.18
N ASN A 103 0.86 11.69 4.24
CA ASN A 103 0.69 10.99 5.49
C ASN A 103 1.92 10.11 5.65
N ASN A 104 2.76 10.49 6.59
CA ASN A 104 3.71 9.63 7.27
C ASN A 104 2.92 8.50 7.95
N ASP A 105 2.39 7.56 7.18
CA ASP A 105 1.73 6.39 7.74
C ASP A 105 2.81 5.56 8.45
N LEU A 106 2.47 4.94 9.56
CA LEU A 106 3.47 4.18 10.31
C LEU A 106 3.71 2.85 9.62
N GLU A 107 4.97 2.47 9.42
CA GLU A 107 5.39 1.14 8.98
C GLU A 107 5.54 0.18 10.14
N LEU A 108 5.43 -1.13 9.87
CA LEU A 108 5.74 -2.15 10.85
C LEU A 108 7.25 -2.40 10.86
N HIS A 109 7.93 -1.90 11.89
CA HIS A 109 9.33 -2.19 12.19
C HIS A 109 9.43 -3.45 13.04
N ILE A 110 10.36 -4.33 12.66
CA ILE A 110 10.63 -5.58 13.36
C ILE A 110 12.13 -5.65 13.63
N ALA A 111 12.49 -5.82 14.90
CA ALA A 111 13.86 -5.96 15.36
C ALA A 111 14.03 -7.26 16.15
N VAL A 112 15.01 -8.07 15.76
CA VAL A 112 15.36 -9.32 16.43
C VAL A 112 16.80 -9.20 16.91
N SER A 113 16.99 -9.05 18.21
CA SER A 113 18.30 -8.80 18.83
C SER A 113 18.83 -10.03 19.57
N ASN A 114 20.14 -10.27 19.42
CA ASN A 114 20.88 -11.34 20.07
C ASN A 114 20.23 -12.74 19.95
N ALA A 115 19.56 -12.97 18.82
CA ALA A 115 18.92 -14.24 18.54
C ALA A 115 19.93 -15.31 18.12
N TYR A 116 19.57 -16.55 18.39
CA TYR A 116 20.36 -17.75 18.13
C TYR A 116 19.67 -18.64 17.08
N PRO A 117 20.40 -19.55 16.41
CA PRO A 117 19.80 -20.49 15.48
C PRO A 117 18.71 -21.34 16.16
N GLY A 118 17.52 -21.41 15.54
CA GLY A 118 16.32 -22.03 16.10
C GLY A 118 15.37 -21.06 16.83
N TYR A 119 15.73 -19.78 16.95
CA TYR A 119 14.85 -18.78 17.56
C TYR A 119 13.63 -18.48 16.69
N ILE A 120 12.44 -18.45 17.29
CA ILE A 120 11.16 -18.19 16.60
C ILE A 120 10.44 -17.02 17.27
N CYS A 121 9.96 -16.10 16.45
CA CYS A 121 9.08 -15.03 16.87
C CYS A 121 7.83 -14.95 15.99
N LYS A 122 6.69 -14.65 16.60
CA LYS A 122 5.46 -14.34 15.88
C LYS A 122 4.93 -12.99 16.32
N ILE A 123 4.58 -12.18 15.35
CA ILE A 123 4.01 -10.85 15.57
C ILE A 123 2.54 -10.91 15.18
N GLY A 124 1.68 -10.54 16.12
CA GLY A 124 0.23 -10.50 15.94
C GLY A 124 -0.39 -9.16 16.34
N ASN A 125 -1.73 -9.14 16.39
CA ASN A 125 -2.54 -7.97 16.73
C ASN A 125 -2.31 -6.75 15.82
N ILE A 126 -2.09 -7.04 14.53
CA ILE A 126 -1.88 -6.07 13.46
C ILE A 126 -2.87 -6.32 12.33
N ALA A 127 -3.33 -5.23 11.71
CA ALA A 127 -4.21 -5.25 10.57
C ALA A 127 -3.81 -4.17 9.57
N VAL A 128 -4.19 -4.37 8.31
CA VAL A 128 -4.19 -3.31 7.29
C VAL A 128 -5.62 -2.81 7.14
N LYS A 129 -5.82 -1.49 7.20
CA LYS A 129 -7.13 -0.86 7.10
C LYS A 129 -7.16 0.16 5.98
N ASN A 130 -8.24 0.17 5.21
CA ASN A 130 -8.52 1.19 4.22
C ASN A 130 -9.28 2.36 4.87
N THR A 131 -8.60 3.49 5.06
CA THR A 131 -9.15 4.75 5.57
C THR A 131 -9.59 5.70 4.46
N GLY A 132 -9.33 5.34 3.20
CA GLY A 132 -9.76 6.05 2.02
C GLY A 132 -11.25 5.90 1.72
N SER A 133 -11.70 6.57 0.66
CA SER A 133 -13.09 6.55 0.19
C SER A 133 -13.33 5.67 -1.02
N VAL A 134 -12.28 5.03 -1.58
CA VAL A 134 -12.39 4.07 -2.68
C VAL A 134 -11.83 2.69 -2.31
N PRO A 135 -12.28 1.60 -2.97
CA PRO A 135 -11.66 0.30 -2.78
C PRO A 135 -10.21 0.27 -3.25
N VAL A 136 -9.36 -0.38 -2.47
CA VAL A 136 -7.93 -0.52 -2.73
C VAL A 136 -7.53 -1.98 -2.80
N LYS A 137 -6.45 -2.30 -3.53
CA LYS A 137 -5.76 -3.58 -3.43
C LYS A 137 -4.43 -3.38 -2.73
N VAL A 138 -4.14 -4.24 -1.77
CA VAL A 138 -2.94 -4.16 -0.93
C VAL A 138 -1.77 -4.82 -1.63
N LEU A 139 -0.63 -4.15 -1.65
CA LEU A 139 0.67 -4.72 -1.98
C LEU A 139 1.58 -4.59 -0.76
N VAL A 140 2.19 -5.69 -0.35
CA VAL A 140 3.10 -5.79 0.78
C VAL A 140 4.52 -5.97 0.25
N LYS A 141 5.46 -5.24 0.85
CA LYS A 141 6.89 -5.34 0.59
C LYS A 141 7.67 -5.34 1.89
N ILE A 142 8.86 -5.90 1.82
CA ILE A 142 9.84 -5.86 2.90
C ILE A 142 10.96 -4.93 2.46
N VAL A 143 11.39 -4.05 3.34
CA VAL A 143 12.53 -3.16 3.11
C VAL A 143 13.51 -3.21 4.27
N ASP A 144 14.77 -2.90 3.99
CA ASP A 144 15.79 -2.68 5.03
C ASP A 144 15.66 -1.28 5.65
N LYS A 145 16.48 -1.03 6.68
CA LYS A 145 16.59 0.27 7.37
C LYS A 145 16.95 1.45 6.44
N ASP A 146 17.55 1.17 5.30
CA ASP A 146 17.94 2.17 4.31
C ASP A 146 16.86 2.32 3.20
N GLY A 147 15.67 1.74 3.40
CA GLY A 147 14.49 1.84 2.54
C GLY A 147 14.55 0.98 1.27
N ASN A 148 15.51 0.07 1.15
CA ASN A 148 15.63 -0.73 -0.04
C ASN A 148 14.84 -2.02 0.04
N VAL A 149 14.23 -2.41 -1.07
CA VAL A 149 13.44 -3.64 -1.16
C VAL A 149 14.31 -4.87 -0.94
N ILE A 150 13.99 -5.61 0.11
CA ILE A 150 14.54 -6.94 0.37
C ILE A 150 13.78 -7.93 -0.49
N ARG A 151 14.51 -8.68 -1.31
CA ARG A 151 13.94 -9.74 -2.16
C ARG A 151 14.25 -11.09 -1.54
N PRO A 152 13.25 -11.84 -1.08
CA PRO A 152 13.52 -13.11 -0.44
C PRO A 152 14.09 -14.13 -1.43
N GLU A 153 15.00 -14.98 -0.96
CA GLU A 153 15.59 -16.04 -1.77
C GLU A 153 14.50 -17.06 -2.16
N ARG A 154 14.41 -17.37 -3.45
CA ARG A 154 13.35 -18.23 -3.97
C ARG A 154 13.77 -19.70 -3.84
N TYR A 155 13.24 -20.42 -2.86
CA TYR A 155 13.51 -21.85 -2.74
C TYR A 155 12.61 -22.67 -3.68
N PHE A 156 13.21 -23.51 -4.52
CA PHE A 156 12.50 -24.38 -5.46
C PHE A 156 11.83 -25.56 -4.70
N GLY A 157 10.54 -25.44 -4.37
CA GLY A 157 9.71 -26.59 -3.97
C GLY A 157 8.85 -26.46 -2.71
N GLY A 158 8.85 -25.30 -2.01
CA GLY A 158 8.00 -25.06 -0.84
C GLY A 158 8.08 -23.61 -0.35
N PHE A 159 7.14 -23.17 0.49
CA PHE A 159 7.09 -21.82 1.05
C PHE A 159 8.14 -21.67 2.16
N ILE A 160 9.35 -21.28 1.77
CA ILE A 160 10.42 -20.80 2.65
C ILE A 160 10.99 -19.58 1.96
N SER A 161 11.21 -18.51 2.72
CA SER A 161 11.68 -17.25 2.17
C SER A 161 12.70 -16.65 3.08
N TYR A 162 13.95 -16.99 2.80
CA TYR A 162 15.09 -16.44 3.51
C TYR A 162 15.33 -14.99 3.08
N ILE A 163 15.57 -14.11 4.04
CA ILE A 163 15.90 -12.72 3.79
C ILE A 163 17.28 -12.37 4.35
N ASP A 164 17.97 -11.50 3.62
CA ASP A 164 19.22 -10.87 3.98
C ASP A 164 18.87 -9.45 4.48
N THR A 165 19.03 -9.21 5.78
CA THR A 165 18.64 -7.92 6.40
C THR A 165 19.78 -6.92 6.48
N ASP A 166 21.03 -7.39 6.55
CA ASP A 166 22.22 -6.54 6.71
C ASP A 166 23.06 -6.41 5.42
N ARG A 167 22.66 -7.12 4.37
CA ARG A 167 23.26 -7.13 3.02
C ARG A 167 24.68 -7.64 2.98
N ASP A 168 25.04 -8.51 3.90
CA ASP A 168 26.36 -9.14 3.87
C ASP A 168 26.45 -10.30 2.86
N GLY A 169 25.34 -10.64 2.20
CA GLY A 169 25.22 -11.70 1.21
C GLY A 169 24.91 -13.07 1.82
N CYS A 170 24.69 -13.14 3.13
CA CYS A 170 24.09 -14.26 3.83
C CYS A 170 22.58 -13.99 4.04
N THR A 171 21.82 -15.00 4.43
CA THR A 171 20.39 -14.82 4.74
C THR A 171 20.11 -15.41 6.10
N GLU A 172 19.63 -14.59 7.04
CA GLU A 172 19.59 -14.93 8.47
C GLU A 172 18.18 -15.31 8.92
N LEU A 173 17.16 -14.78 8.25
CA LEU A 173 15.78 -14.88 8.70
C LEU A 173 14.94 -15.64 7.68
N ASP A 174 14.17 -16.60 8.16
CA ASP A 174 13.12 -17.30 7.44
C ASP A 174 11.76 -16.68 7.77
N LEU A 175 11.08 -16.15 6.75
CA LEU A 175 9.74 -15.56 6.87
C LEU A 175 8.68 -16.47 6.28
N ASP A 176 7.65 -16.77 7.07
CA ASP A 176 6.48 -17.52 6.60
C ASP A 176 5.65 -16.66 5.65
N PHE A 177 5.76 -16.93 4.35
CA PHE A 177 5.03 -16.19 3.34
C PHE A 177 3.51 -16.34 3.43
N SER A 178 3.01 -17.43 4.02
CA SER A 178 1.58 -17.61 4.19
C SER A 178 0.98 -16.66 5.23
N SER A 179 1.81 -16.07 6.09
CA SER A 179 1.37 -15.27 7.23
C SER A 179 0.92 -13.84 6.88
N PHE A 180 1.63 -13.15 5.98
CA PHE A 180 1.30 -11.77 5.58
C PHE A 180 1.32 -11.49 4.08
N PHE A 181 2.06 -12.25 3.25
CA PHE A 181 2.05 -12.04 1.80
C PHE A 181 0.76 -12.49 1.13
N THR A 182 -0.10 -13.23 1.83
CA THR A 182 -1.47 -13.52 1.41
C THR A 182 -2.33 -12.25 1.29
N LEU A 183 -1.91 -11.14 1.89
CA LEU A 183 -2.53 -9.83 1.68
C LEU A 183 -2.31 -9.28 0.27
N ASN A 184 -1.27 -9.71 -0.44
CA ASN A 184 -1.00 -9.22 -1.79
C ASN A 184 -2.17 -9.46 -2.74
N GLY A 185 -2.70 -8.38 -3.30
CA GLY A 185 -3.85 -8.40 -4.20
C GLY A 185 -5.19 -8.50 -3.50
N THR A 186 -5.22 -8.62 -2.16
CA THR A 186 -6.46 -8.55 -1.38
C THR A 186 -7.09 -7.19 -1.53
N GLN A 187 -8.37 -7.17 -1.88
CA GLN A 187 -9.14 -5.94 -2.03
C GLN A 187 -9.78 -5.56 -0.69
N LEU A 188 -9.56 -4.31 -0.26
CA LEU A 188 -10.21 -3.72 0.90
C LEU A 188 -11.16 -2.61 0.45
N HIS A 189 -12.43 -2.74 0.82
CA HIS A 189 -13.41 -1.67 0.65
C HIS A 189 -13.16 -0.53 1.65
N PRO A 190 -13.68 0.68 1.41
CA PRO A 190 -13.61 1.79 2.37
C PRO A 190 -14.05 1.38 3.78
N GLY A 191 -13.21 1.65 4.78
CA GLY A 191 -13.43 1.25 6.18
C GLY A 191 -13.17 -0.23 6.48
N GLY A 192 -12.88 -1.05 5.47
CA GLY A 192 -12.52 -2.46 5.64
C GLY A 192 -11.13 -2.65 6.20
N SER A 193 -10.94 -3.73 6.94
CA SER A 193 -9.65 -4.10 7.53
C SER A 193 -9.39 -5.60 7.38
N GLN A 194 -8.11 -5.98 7.23
CA GLN A 194 -7.67 -7.36 7.21
C GLN A 194 -6.53 -7.58 8.19
N GLN A 195 -6.74 -8.49 9.14
CA GLN A 195 -5.70 -8.92 10.08
C GLN A 195 -4.73 -9.89 9.40
N PHE A 196 -3.50 -9.88 9.89
CA PHE A 196 -2.45 -10.80 9.49
C PHE A 196 -1.48 -11.01 10.65
N THR A 197 -0.58 -11.98 10.48
CA THR A 197 0.52 -12.23 11.42
C THR A 197 1.83 -12.23 10.65
N VAL A 198 2.94 -12.01 11.34
CA VAL A 198 4.27 -12.22 10.78
C VAL A 198 4.91 -13.34 11.59
N ASN A 199 5.19 -14.47 10.95
CA ASN A 199 5.97 -15.53 11.59
C ASN A 199 7.39 -15.50 11.03
N LEU A 200 8.37 -15.42 11.92
CA LEU A 200 9.79 -15.43 11.57
C LEU A 200 10.55 -16.47 12.39
N ARG A 201 11.62 -16.97 11.80
CA ARG A 201 12.53 -17.94 12.41
C ARG A 201 13.97 -17.63 12.00
N LEU A 202 14.91 -17.80 12.92
CA LEU A 202 16.33 -17.91 12.59
C LEU A 202 16.64 -19.39 12.33
N PRO A 203 16.85 -19.83 11.08
CA PRO A 203 16.93 -21.24 10.75
C PRO A 203 18.27 -21.86 11.17
N ILE A 204 18.22 -23.04 11.80
CA ILE A 204 19.42 -23.79 12.24
C ILE A 204 20.33 -24.11 11.04
N GLU A 205 19.74 -24.38 9.88
CA GLU A 205 20.46 -24.65 8.64
C GLU A 205 21.24 -23.46 8.06
N ARG A 206 21.08 -22.24 8.60
CA ARG A 206 21.86 -21.04 8.26
C ARG A 206 22.64 -20.48 9.44
N GLN A 207 22.98 -21.31 10.43
CA GLN A 207 23.71 -20.87 11.62
C GLN A 207 25.02 -20.10 11.31
N GLU A 208 25.64 -20.35 10.16
CA GLU A 208 26.83 -19.63 9.70
C GLU A 208 26.57 -18.16 9.34
N CYS A 209 25.32 -17.82 9.00
CA CYS A 209 24.88 -16.44 8.76
C CYS A 209 24.47 -15.72 10.05
N ILE A 210 24.12 -16.49 11.09
CA ILE A 210 23.56 -15.95 12.34
C ILE A 210 24.71 -15.62 13.30
N LYS A 211 24.95 -14.33 13.49
CA LYS A 211 25.96 -13.80 14.39
C LYS A 211 25.38 -13.52 15.78
N GLU A 212 26.14 -13.87 16.80
CA GLU A 212 25.86 -13.46 18.19
C GLU A 212 25.93 -11.93 18.33
N ASN A 213 25.21 -11.38 19.32
CA ASN A 213 25.22 -9.95 19.64
C ASN A 213 24.93 -9.03 18.44
N THR A 214 24.11 -9.53 17.51
CA THR A 214 23.67 -8.81 16.30
C THR A 214 22.17 -8.54 16.38
N THR A 215 21.73 -7.45 15.79
CA THR A 215 20.31 -7.12 15.64
C THR A 215 19.94 -7.17 14.17
N TYR A 216 18.95 -7.97 13.83
CA TYR A 216 18.37 -8.06 12.50
C TYR A 216 17.12 -7.20 12.47
N GLU A 217 17.12 -6.17 11.63
CA GLU A 217 16.02 -5.22 11.53
C GLU A 217 15.49 -5.16 10.10
N PHE A 218 14.17 -5.09 9.96
CA PHE A 218 13.50 -4.88 8.68
C PHE A 218 12.12 -4.26 8.89
N TYR A 219 11.56 -3.77 7.80
CA TYR A 219 10.27 -3.08 7.80
C TYR A 219 9.33 -3.76 6.83
N ILE A 220 8.07 -3.89 7.22
CA ILE A 220 6.98 -4.27 6.32
C ILE A 220 6.24 -3.00 5.92
N ILE A 221 6.26 -2.72 4.62
CA ILE A 221 5.55 -1.60 4.01
C ILE A 221 4.32 -2.11 3.27
N ILE A 222 3.24 -1.34 3.35
CA ILE A 222 1.97 -1.60 2.66
C ILE A 222 1.71 -0.48 1.66
N ILE A 223 1.29 -0.86 0.46
CA ILE A 223 1.00 0.08 -0.63
C ILE A 223 -0.43 -0.19 -1.10
N GLY A 224 -1.25 0.86 -1.06
CA GLY A 224 -2.63 0.81 -1.50
C GLY A 224 -2.72 1.22 -2.96
N TYR A 225 -3.10 0.28 -3.83
CA TYR A 225 -3.41 0.58 -5.23
C TYR A 225 -4.89 0.79 -5.42
N GLN A 226 -5.27 1.68 -6.34
CA GLN A 226 -6.64 1.63 -6.85
C GLN A 226 -6.90 0.24 -7.43
N TRP A 227 -8.05 -0.36 -7.13
CA TRP A 227 -8.32 -1.77 -7.44
C TRP A 227 -8.15 -2.15 -8.93
N ASN A 228 -8.29 -1.18 -9.84
CA ASN A 228 -8.13 -1.30 -11.29
C ASN A 228 -6.73 -0.92 -11.82
N GLU A 229 -5.81 -0.52 -10.95
CA GLU A 229 -4.42 -0.13 -11.29
C GLU A 229 -3.37 -1.04 -10.63
N TYR A 230 -3.82 -2.11 -9.97
CA TYR A 230 -2.92 -3.05 -9.30
C TYR A 230 -2.00 -3.75 -10.33
N PRO A 231 -0.67 -3.82 -10.10
CA PRO A 231 0.27 -4.41 -11.03
C PRO A 231 -0.02 -5.91 -11.23
N HIS A 232 -0.07 -6.33 -12.49
CA HIS A 232 -0.30 -7.72 -12.91
C HIS A 232 1.01 -8.47 -13.18
#